data_AF-A0A9E0RWH0-F1
#
_entry.id   AF-A0A9E0RWH0-F1
#
_cell.length_a   1.000
_cell.length_b   1.000
_cell.length_c   1.000
_cell.angle_alpha   90.00
_cell.angle_beta   90.00
_cell.angle_gamma   90.00
#
_symmetry.space_group_name_H-M   'P 1'
#
loop_
_entity.id
_entity.type
_entity.pdbx_description
1 polymer ?
#
loop_
_entity_poly.entity_id
_entity_poly.type
_entity_poly.pdbx_seq_one_letter_code
_entity_poly.pdbx_strand_id
1 'polypeptide(L)'
;MTARRVQTDKEQFDWLRLARTPRVGPVTFAQLIARFGNATDALKALPSLAGRSRNGRPQPPPTERIEEELKAVSDYGARLVCSIEPDYPPLLATLAPPPPVLTALGNIKLAQRPTVALVGARDASAAGRKLARDISAVLSAADFVTVSGLARGIDGEVHAASLDGGTIAVLGGGIDHIYPSQHDRLYAAVAAKGLILSETPFGYKAQAREFPRRNRIVTGLFQGV
;
A
#
# COMPACT_ATOMS: atom_id res chain seq x y z
N MET A 1 2.03 -21.82 2.02
CA MET A 1 1.24 -20.65 1.59
C MET A 1 -0.19 -20.90 1.98
N THR A 2 -0.78 -20.08 2.84
CA THR A 2 -2.21 -20.16 3.17
C THR A 2 -3.02 -19.78 1.93
N ALA A 3 -4.05 -20.55 1.57
CA ALA A 3 -4.94 -20.20 0.47
C ALA A 3 -5.60 -18.83 0.73
N ARG A 4 -5.74 -18.01 -0.32
CA ARG A 4 -6.37 -16.70 -0.18
C ARG A 4 -7.86 -16.86 0.13
N ARG A 5 -8.37 -16.09 1.08
CA ARG A 5 -9.78 -16.13 1.52
C ARG A 5 -10.25 -14.76 1.98
N VAL A 6 -11.55 -14.53 1.88
CA VAL A 6 -12.21 -13.36 2.46
C VAL A 6 -12.20 -13.51 3.99
N GLN A 7 -11.94 -12.41 4.69
CA GLN A 7 -11.95 -12.34 6.14
C GLN A 7 -13.31 -11.89 6.67
N THR A 8 -13.66 -12.35 7.86
CA THR A 8 -14.71 -11.72 8.68
C THR A 8 -14.24 -10.37 9.22
N ASP A 9 -15.16 -9.49 9.60
CA ASP A 9 -14.82 -8.17 10.20
C ASP A 9 -13.89 -8.32 11.41
N LYS A 10 -14.12 -9.34 12.24
CA LYS A 10 -13.28 -9.65 13.39
C LYS A 10 -11.85 -10.06 12.98
N GLU A 11 -11.72 -10.90 11.94
CA GLU A 11 -10.41 -11.32 11.46
C GLU A 11 -9.64 -10.13 10.86
N GLN A 12 -10.31 -9.29 10.07
CA GLN A 12 -9.71 -8.09 9.51
C GLN A 12 -9.27 -7.12 10.61
N PHE A 13 -10.09 -6.95 11.66
CA PHE A 13 -9.76 -6.17 12.85
C PHE A 13 -8.49 -6.68 13.54
N ASP A 14 -8.44 -7.98 13.88
CA ASP A 14 -7.29 -8.57 14.57
C ASP A 14 -6.03 -8.53 13.69
N TRP A 15 -6.18 -8.70 12.37
CA TRP A 15 -5.10 -8.60 11.39
C TRP A 15 -4.52 -7.18 11.33
N LEU A 16 -5.37 -6.16 11.24
CA LEU A 16 -4.96 -4.75 11.28
C LEU A 16 -4.28 -4.44 12.61
N ARG A 17 -4.89 -4.82 13.74
CA ARG A 17 -4.34 -4.56 15.08
C ARG A 17 -2.95 -5.17 15.25
N LEU A 18 -2.73 -6.38 14.76
CA LEU A 18 -1.42 -7.02 14.75
C LEU A 18 -0.42 -6.25 13.86
N ALA A 19 -0.84 -5.83 12.66
CA ALA A 19 0.00 -5.05 11.74
C ALA A 19 0.34 -3.64 12.25
N ARG A 20 -0.52 -3.06 13.11
CA ARG A 20 -0.31 -1.76 13.77
C ARG A 20 0.44 -1.86 15.10
N THR A 21 0.77 -3.07 15.54
CA THR A 21 1.55 -3.27 16.77
C THR A 21 2.97 -2.72 16.57
N PRO A 22 3.45 -1.79 17.43
CA PRO A 22 4.80 -1.27 17.34
C PRO A 22 5.83 -2.40 17.32
N ARG A 23 6.79 -2.31 16.38
CA ARG A 23 7.84 -3.31 16.12
C ARG A 23 7.38 -4.60 15.45
N VAL A 24 6.11 -4.73 15.11
CA VAL A 24 5.62 -5.80 14.22
C VAL A 24 5.67 -5.28 12.79
N GLY A 25 6.84 -5.45 12.15
CA GLY A 25 6.98 -5.23 10.71
C GLY A 25 6.51 -6.45 9.90
N PRO A 26 6.51 -6.40 8.56
CA PRO A 26 6.09 -7.52 7.71
C PRO A 26 6.76 -8.86 8.05
N VAL A 27 8.06 -8.83 8.38
CA VAL A 27 8.83 -10.03 8.79
C VAL A 27 8.29 -10.63 10.07
N THR A 28 8.21 -9.83 11.13
CA THR A 28 7.67 -10.29 12.42
C THR A 28 6.22 -10.72 12.29
N PHE A 29 5.42 -9.99 11.51
CA PHE A 29 4.03 -10.34 11.23
C PHE A 29 3.92 -11.75 10.62
N ALA A 30 4.67 -12.01 9.53
CA ALA A 30 4.67 -13.31 8.88
C ALA A 30 5.12 -14.44 9.81
N GLN A 31 6.15 -14.20 10.64
CA GLN A 31 6.60 -15.17 11.65
C GLN A 31 5.53 -15.47 12.71
N LEU A 32 4.80 -14.45 13.17
CA LEU A 32 3.71 -14.61 14.13
C LEU A 32 2.55 -15.41 13.54
N ILE A 33 2.12 -15.09 12.31
CA ILE A 33 1.07 -15.85 11.62
C ILE A 33 1.52 -17.30 11.37
N ALA A 34 2.76 -17.53 10.94
CA ALA A 34 3.28 -18.88 10.74
C ALA A 34 3.33 -19.70 12.04
N ARG A 35 3.60 -19.05 13.18
CA ARG A 35 3.71 -19.70 14.49
C ARG A 35 2.36 -19.98 15.16
N PHE A 36 1.43 -19.03 15.07
CA PHE A 36 0.15 -19.08 15.81
C PHE A 36 -1.06 -19.36 14.92
N GLY A 37 -0.87 -19.46 13.60
CA GLY A 37 -1.91 -19.79 12.63
C GLY A 37 -2.81 -18.61 12.23
N ASN A 38 -3.14 -17.71 13.17
CA ASN A 38 -4.00 -16.55 12.91
C ASN A 38 -3.61 -15.32 13.76
N ALA A 39 -4.16 -14.16 13.39
CA ALA A 39 -3.85 -12.89 14.05
C ALA A 39 -4.39 -12.80 15.48
N THR A 40 -5.58 -13.35 15.75
CA THR A 40 -6.20 -13.38 17.08
C THR A 40 -5.32 -14.08 18.12
N ASP A 41 -4.79 -15.26 17.78
CA ASP A 41 -3.96 -16.05 18.69
C ASP A 41 -2.53 -15.49 18.78
N ALA A 42 -2.02 -14.91 17.69
CA ALA A 42 -0.77 -14.14 17.74
C ALA A 42 -0.87 -12.95 18.71
N LEU A 43 -1.97 -12.17 18.67
CA LEU A 43 -2.20 -11.05 19.58
C LEU A 43 -2.26 -11.50 21.05
N LYS A 44 -2.94 -12.61 21.35
CA LYS A 44 -2.98 -13.20 22.70
C LYS A 44 -1.59 -13.63 23.20
N ALA A 45 -0.71 -14.06 22.29
CA ALA A 45 0.63 -14.52 22.62
C ALA A 45 1.67 -13.38 22.69
N LEU A 46 1.42 -12.21 22.11
CA LEU A 46 2.36 -11.07 22.15
C LEU A 46 2.88 -10.74 23.55
N PRO A 47 2.04 -10.67 24.61
CA PRO A 47 2.53 -10.35 25.96
C PRO A 47 3.54 -11.36 26.51
N SER A 48 3.43 -12.64 26.15
CA SER A 48 4.29 -13.72 26.66
C SER A 48 5.59 -13.89 25.86
N LEU A 49 5.60 -13.53 24.58
CA LEU A 49 6.80 -13.53 23.72
C LEU A 49 7.85 -12.49 24.13
N ALA A 50 7.42 -11.51 24.90
CA ALA A 50 8.21 -10.34 25.25
C ALA A 50 9.32 -10.58 26.29
N GLY A 51 9.39 -11.77 26.89
CA GLY A 51 10.38 -12.12 27.91
C GLY A 51 11.82 -12.27 27.40
N ARG A 52 12.10 -12.11 26.09
CA ARG A 52 13.42 -12.38 25.50
C ARG A 52 14.06 -11.21 24.73
N SER A 53 13.41 -10.05 24.61
CA SER A 53 13.94 -8.93 23.81
C SER A 53 14.49 -7.79 24.66
N ARG A 54 15.72 -7.33 24.37
CA ARG A 54 16.38 -6.19 25.02
C ARG A 54 15.61 -4.86 24.92
N ASN A 55 14.67 -4.75 23.98
CA ASN A 55 13.97 -3.49 23.68
C ASN A 55 12.57 -3.38 24.33
N GLY A 56 12.16 -4.33 25.16
CA GLY A 56 10.86 -4.33 25.83
C GLY A 56 9.73 -4.99 25.03
N ARG A 57 8.52 -4.99 25.61
CA ARG A 57 7.37 -5.77 25.12
C ARG A 57 6.64 -5.06 23.96
N PRO A 58 6.41 -5.70 22.79
CA PRO A 58 5.47 -5.17 21.81
C PRO A 58 4.07 -5.22 22.41
N GLN A 59 3.43 -4.06 22.50
CA GLN A 59 2.06 -3.94 23.02
C GLN A 59 1.13 -3.61 21.85
N PRO A 60 0.09 -4.41 21.61
CA PRO A 60 -0.87 -4.09 20.57
C PRO A 60 -1.58 -2.78 20.92
N PRO A 61 -1.95 -1.97 19.92
CA PRO A 61 -2.68 -0.74 20.18
C PRO A 61 -4.04 -1.03 20.87
N PRO A 62 -4.61 -0.02 21.56
CA PRO A 62 -5.97 -0.10 22.08
C PRO A 62 -6.96 -0.46 20.98
N THR A 63 -8.03 -1.16 21.35
CA THR A 63 -9.07 -1.61 20.42
C THR A 63 -9.74 -0.43 19.73
N GLU A 64 -10.02 0.62 20.48
CA GLU A 64 -10.74 1.83 20.05
C GLU A 64 -9.99 2.51 18.89
N ARG A 65 -8.66 2.57 18.97
CA ARG A 65 -7.83 3.15 17.91
C ARG A 65 -7.92 2.39 16.58
N ILE A 66 -8.11 1.07 16.65
CA ILE A 66 -8.25 0.23 15.45
C ILE A 66 -9.66 0.37 14.86
N GLU A 67 -10.68 0.46 15.72
CA GLU A 67 -12.06 0.77 15.30
C GLU A 67 -12.14 2.14 14.62
N GLU A 68 -11.49 3.15 15.18
CA GLU A 68 -11.37 4.49 14.60
C GLU A 68 -10.67 4.46 13.23
N GLU A 69 -9.57 3.71 13.08
CA GLU A 69 -8.86 3.59 11.79
C GLU A 69 -9.72 2.88 10.74
N LEU A 70 -10.41 1.78 11.10
CA LEU A 70 -11.32 1.08 10.20
C LEU A 70 -12.46 1.98 9.74
N LYS A 71 -13.06 2.73 10.68
CA LYS A 71 -14.13 3.67 10.38
C LYS A 71 -13.64 4.79 9.47
N ALA A 72 -12.49 5.39 9.77
CA ALA A 72 -11.93 6.48 8.96
C ALA A 72 -11.61 6.04 7.53
N VAL A 73 -11.06 4.83 7.35
CA VAL A 73 -10.83 4.25 6.03
C VAL A 73 -12.15 4.10 5.26
N SER A 74 -13.18 3.54 5.90
CA SER A 74 -14.50 3.35 5.29
C SER A 74 -15.18 4.68 4.96
N ASP A 75 -15.19 5.65 5.87
CA ASP A 75 -15.79 6.97 5.67
C ASP A 75 -15.10 7.73 4.52
N TYR A 76 -13.81 7.50 4.31
CA TYR A 76 -13.03 8.08 3.21
C TYR A 76 -13.31 7.39 1.86
N GLY A 77 -14.13 6.34 1.82
CA GLY A 77 -14.42 5.55 0.62
C GLY A 77 -13.27 4.62 0.20
N ALA A 78 -12.29 4.43 1.09
CA ALA A 78 -11.23 3.45 0.90
C ALA A 78 -11.61 2.13 1.58
N ARG A 79 -10.84 1.08 1.31
CA ARG A 79 -11.00 -0.22 1.96
C ARG A 79 -9.65 -0.80 2.33
N LEU A 80 -9.62 -1.63 3.37
CA LEU A 80 -8.46 -2.44 3.67
C LEU A 80 -8.42 -3.68 2.78
N VAL A 81 -7.21 -4.07 2.40
CA VAL A 81 -6.92 -5.29 1.66
C VAL A 81 -5.77 -6.00 2.37
N CYS A 82 -6.05 -7.15 2.98
CA CYS A 82 -5.05 -7.94 3.69
C CYS A 82 -4.34 -8.92 2.75
N SER A 83 -3.09 -9.28 3.06
CA SER A 83 -2.26 -10.15 2.20
C SER A 83 -2.79 -11.56 1.98
N ILE A 84 -3.79 -11.98 2.77
CA ILE A 84 -4.50 -13.26 2.61
C ILE A 84 -5.78 -13.14 1.78
N GLU A 85 -6.18 -11.95 1.37
CA GLU A 85 -7.43 -11.77 0.62
C GLU A 85 -7.23 -11.97 -0.89
N PRO A 86 -8.25 -12.47 -1.62
CA PRO A 86 -8.16 -12.69 -3.06
C PRO A 86 -7.78 -11.42 -3.85
N ASP A 87 -8.35 -10.29 -3.43
CA ASP A 87 -8.16 -8.98 -4.06
C ASP A 87 -6.76 -8.39 -3.84
N TYR A 88 -5.93 -8.99 -2.98
CA TYR A 88 -4.58 -8.51 -2.74
C TYR A 88 -3.72 -8.61 -4.02
N PRO A 89 -2.94 -7.57 -4.37
CA PRO A 89 -2.15 -7.57 -5.60
C PRO A 89 -1.23 -8.81 -5.71
N PRO A 90 -1.38 -9.64 -6.76
CA PRO A 90 -0.67 -10.90 -6.87
C PRO A 90 0.85 -10.75 -6.95
N LEU A 91 1.34 -9.75 -7.70
CA LEU A 91 2.77 -9.45 -7.76
C LEU A 91 3.30 -9.04 -6.39
N LEU A 92 2.57 -8.21 -5.66
CA LEU A 92 3.03 -7.74 -4.35
C LEU A 92 3.08 -8.89 -3.33
N ALA A 93 2.20 -9.88 -3.46
CA ALA A 93 2.21 -11.07 -2.62
C ALA A 93 3.45 -11.97 -2.82
N THR A 94 4.22 -11.79 -3.90
CA THR A 94 5.48 -12.53 -4.11
C THR A 94 6.65 -11.93 -3.35
N LEU A 95 6.49 -10.74 -2.75
CA LEU A 95 7.50 -10.17 -1.86
C LEU A 95 7.69 -11.05 -0.62
N ALA A 96 8.93 -11.18 -0.15
CA ALA A 96 9.28 -11.98 1.01
C ALA A 96 9.72 -11.09 2.20
N PRO A 97 8.82 -10.73 3.14
CA PRO A 97 7.36 -10.92 3.15
C PRO A 97 6.58 -9.71 2.62
N PRO A 98 5.32 -9.90 2.17
CA PRO A 98 4.50 -8.83 1.63
C PRO A 98 3.98 -7.90 2.73
N PRO A 99 3.61 -6.64 2.42
CA PRO A 99 2.83 -5.79 3.32
C PRO A 99 1.60 -6.55 3.85
N PRO A 100 1.42 -6.70 5.17
CA PRO A 100 0.31 -7.50 5.71
C PRO A 100 -1.06 -6.86 5.43
N VAL A 101 -1.11 -5.53 5.36
CA VAL A 101 -2.31 -4.73 5.12
C VAL A 101 -1.97 -3.60 4.16
N LEU A 102 -2.86 -3.39 3.19
CA LEU A 102 -2.91 -2.18 2.37
C LEU A 102 -4.23 -1.48 2.59
N THR A 103 -4.22 -0.16 2.50
CA THR A 103 -5.41 0.66 2.27
C THR A 103 -5.48 0.94 0.77
N ALA A 104 -6.64 0.70 0.17
CA ALA A 104 -6.90 0.86 -1.26
C ALA A 104 -8.06 1.82 -1.50
N LEU A 105 -7.87 2.78 -2.41
CA LEU A 105 -8.90 3.70 -2.88
C LEU A 105 -9.00 3.62 -4.41
N GLY A 106 -10.20 3.46 -4.95
CA GLY A 106 -10.44 3.28 -6.38
C GLY A 106 -10.52 1.81 -6.82
N ASN A 107 -10.15 1.52 -8.05
CA ASN A 107 -10.38 0.22 -8.68
C ASN A 107 -9.24 -0.79 -8.40
N ILE A 108 -9.42 -1.62 -7.36
CA ILE A 108 -8.44 -2.65 -6.98
C ILE A 108 -8.11 -3.67 -8.08
N LYS A 109 -9.03 -3.89 -9.03
CA LYS A 109 -8.85 -4.87 -10.12
C LYS A 109 -7.71 -4.48 -11.05
N LEU A 110 -7.31 -3.20 -11.07
CA LEU A 110 -6.12 -2.75 -11.81
C LEU A 110 -4.85 -3.44 -11.33
N ALA A 111 -4.75 -3.79 -10.05
CA ALA A 111 -3.60 -4.48 -9.51
C ALA A 111 -3.52 -5.98 -9.90
N GLN A 112 -4.55 -6.50 -10.60
CA GLN A 112 -4.58 -7.86 -11.16
C GLN A 112 -4.13 -7.91 -12.63
N ARG A 113 -3.97 -6.74 -13.28
CA ARG A 113 -3.53 -6.61 -14.67
C ARG A 113 -2.00 -6.57 -14.77
N PRO A 114 -1.42 -6.78 -15.95
CA PRO A 114 0.00 -6.51 -16.20
C PRO A 114 0.34 -5.05 -15.91
N THR A 115 1.46 -4.84 -15.22
CA THR A 115 1.86 -3.54 -14.69
C THR A 115 3.31 -3.21 -15.03
N VAL A 116 3.59 -1.92 -15.19
CA VAL A 116 4.93 -1.38 -15.40
C VAL A 116 5.13 -0.19 -14.48
N ALA A 117 6.21 -0.15 -13.69
CA ALA A 117 6.50 1.06 -12.94
C ALA A 117 7.33 2.04 -13.74
N LEU A 118 6.95 3.30 -13.65
CA LEU A 118 7.73 4.41 -14.17
C LEU A 118 8.01 5.35 -13.00
N VAL A 119 9.29 5.50 -12.67
CA VAL A 119 9.77 6.36 -11.59
C VAL A 119 10.84 7.29 -12.12
N GLY A 120 11.00 8.46 -11.51
CA GLY A 120 12.08 9.34 -11.92
C GLY A 120 12.26 10.57 -11.05
N ALA A 121 12.97 11.56 -11.59
CA ALA A 121 13.36 12.75 -10.87
C ALA A 121 12.15 13.58 -10.42
N ARG A 122 12.22 14.07 -9.17
CA ARG A 122 11.23 15.01 -8.61
C ARG A 122 11.33 16.40 -9.22
N ASP A 123 12.52 16.75 -9.70
CA ASP A 123 12.82 17.96 -10.46
C ASP A 123 13.34 17.55 -11.84
N ALA A 124 12.41 17.15 -12.70
CA ALA A 124 12.72 16.64 -14.04
C ALA A 124 12.77 17.79 -15.06
N SER A 125 13.59 17.66 -16.09
CA SER A 125 13.59 18.60 -17.22
C SER A 125 12.27 18.52 -18.02
N ALA A 126 11.98 19.56 -18.82
CA ALA A 126 10.81 19.54 -19.69
C ALA A 126 10.85 18.35 -20.68
N ALA A 127 12.03 18.02 -21.19
CA ALA A 127 12.24 16.86 -22.05
C ALA A 127 11.97 15.54 -21.30
N GLY A 128 12.44 15.39 -20.06
CA GLY A 128 12.19 14.22 -19.24
C GLY A 128 10.70 14.03 -18.92
N ARG A 129 9.99 15.12 -18.60
CA ARG A 129 8.53 15.10 -18.40
C ARG A 129 7.79 14.69 -19.67
N LYS A 130 8.18 15.24 -20.83
CA LYS A 130 7.59 14.85 -22.12
C LYS A 130 7.80 13.35 -22.40
N LEU A 131 9.02 12.86 -22.22
CA LEU A 131 9.34 11.45 -22.43
C LEU A 131 8.50 10.53 -21.53
N ALA A 132 8.39 10.87 -20.24
CA ALA A 132 7.57 10.10 -19.29
C ALA A 132 6.10 10.04 -19.72
N ARG A 133 5.52 11.16 -20.18
CA ARG A 133 4.17 11.18 -20.73
C ARG A 133 4.03 10.29 -21.96
N ASP A 134 4.94 10.43 -22.92
CA ASP A 134 4.89 9.69 -24.19
C ASP A 134 4.96 8.18 -23.94
N ILE A 135 5.90 7.72 -23.10
CA ILE A 135 6.04 6.31 -22.73
C ILE A 135 4.77 5.82 -22.00
N SER A 136 4.26 6.60 -21.05
CA SER A 136 3.08 6.25 -20.27
C SER A 136 1.84 6.09 -21.15
N ALA A 137 1.65 7.00 -22.11
CA ALA A 137 0.55 6.93 -23.07
C ALA A 137 0.64 5.67 -23.94
N VAL A 138 1.85 5.32 -24.42
CA VAL A 138 2.07 4.09 -25.21
C VAL A 138 1.76 2.84 -24.38
N LEU A 139 2.24 2.76 -23.14
CA LEU A 139 1.96 1.63 -22.25
C LEU A 139 0.47 1.50 -21.94
N SER A 140 -0.17 2.63 -21.66
CA SER A 140 -1.60 2.70 -21.37
C SER A 140 -2.44 2.22 -22.57
N ALA A 141 -2.07 2.63 -23.79
CA ALA A 141 -2.70 2.16 -25.03
C ALA A 141 -2.43 0.68 -25.34
N ALA A 142 -1.38 0.10 -24.75
CA ALA A 142 -1.05 -1.32 -24.84
C ALA A 142 -1.60 -2.14 -23.65
N ASP A 143 -2.61 -1.64 -22.96
CA ASP A 143 -3.30 -2.27 -21.83
C ASP A 143 -2.44 -2.56 -20.58
N PHE A 144 -1.25 -1.96 -20.47
CA PHE A 144 -0.46 -1.99 -19.26
C PHE A 144 -0.95 -0.95 -18.25
N VAL A 145 -1.03 -1.36 -16.98
CA VAL A 145 -1.30 -0.45 -15.87
C VAL A 145 0.00 0.17 -15.39
N THR A 146 0.11 1.49 -15.41
CA THR A 146 1.32 2.16 -14.91
C THR A 146 1.32 2.24 -13.39
N VAL A 147 2.48 2.09 -12.76
CA VAL A 147 2.65 2.20 -11.30
C VAL A 147 3.65 3.30 -10.99
N SER A 148 3.28 4.23 -10.11
CA SER A 148 4.21 5.28 -9.68
C SER A 148 3.85 5.81 -8.29
N GLY A 149 4.59 6.80 -7.83
CA GLY A 149 4.59 7.27 -6.46
C GLY A 149 3.79 8.53 -6.14
N LEU A 150 3.12 9.10 -7.14
CA LEU A 150 2.45 10.40 -7.09
C LEU A 150 3.34 11.58 -6.65
N ALA A 151 4.67 11.43 -6.66
CA ALA A 151 5.58 12.53 -6.34
C ALA A 151 5.59 13.61 -7.43
N ARG A 152 6.21 14.77 -7.15
CA ARG A 152 6.47 15.79 -8.19
C ARG A 152 7.26 15.22 -9.36
N GLY A 153 7.19 15.88 -10.52
CA GLY A 153 8.02 15.55 -11.68
C GLY A 153 7.47 14.33 -12.42
N ILE A 154 8.34 13.34 -12.65
CA ILE A 154 8.04 12.18 -13.50
C ILE A 154 6.78 11.42 -13.05
N ASP A 155 6.65 11.12 -11.76
CA ASP A 155 5.51 10.35 -11.22
C ASP A 155 4.15 11.01 -11.55
N GLY A 156 4.07 12.34 -11.45
CA GLY A 156 2.85 13.09 -11.78
C GLY A 156 2.46 12.98 -13.26
N GLU A 157 3.44 13.10 -14.15
CA GLU A 157 3.24 12.96 -15.60
C GLU A 157 2.80 11.54 -15.99
N VAL A 158 3.36 10.52 -15.34
CA VAL A 158 3.00 9.11 -15.55
C VAL A 158 1.52 8.89 -15.27
N HIS A 159 1.05 9.31 -14.10
CA HIS A 159 -0.34 9.14 -13.72
C HIS A 159 -1.27 9.91 -14.65
N ALA A 160 -0.96 11.18 -14.93
CA ALA A 160 -1.79 12.03 -15.79
C ALA A 160 -1.95 11.44 -17.20
N ALA A 161 -0.88 10.89 -17.78
CA ALA A 161 -0.91 10.29 -19.12
C ALA A 161 -1.52 8.87 -19.18
N SER A 162 -1.77 8.24 -18.03
CA SER A 162 -2.25 6.85 -17.96
C SER A 162 -3.67 6.70 -17.41
N LEU A 163 -4.36 7.80 -17.11
CA LEU A 163 -5.66 7.77 -16.41
C LEU A 163 -6.70 6.89 -17.09
N ASP A 164 -6.76 6.89 -18.43
CA ASP A 164 -7.81 6.19 -19.17
C ASP A 164 -7.50 4.70 -19.40
N GLY A 165 -6.23 4.29 -19.49
CA GLY A 165 -5.87 2.85 -19.57
C GLY A 165 -5.60 2.20 -18.21
N GLY A 166 -5.42 2.99 -17.15
CA GLY A 166 -5.28 2.56 -15.77
C GLY A 166 -3.91 2.91 -15.16
N THR A 167 -3.94 3.39 -13.92
CA THR A 167 -2.72 3.73 -13.17
C THR A 167 -2.88 3.45 -11.68
N ILE A 168 -1.77 3.09 -11.01
CA ILE A 168 -1.69 2.79 -9.59
C ILE A 168 -0.71 3.75 -8.92
N ALA A 169 -1.21 4.62 -8.05
CA ALA A 169 -0.40 5.48 -7.20
C ALA A 169 -0.09 4.79 -5.87
N VAL A 170 1.17 4.78 -5.45
CA VAL A 170 1.59 4.22 -4.15
C VAL A 170 2.12 5.33 -3.25
N LEU A 171 1.40 5.62 -2.17
CA LEU A 171 1.72 6.71 -1.26
C LEU A 171 2.70 6.29 -0.16
N GLY A 172 3.50 7.25 0.30
CA GLY A 172 4.37 7.07 1.47
C GLY A 172 3.67 7.28 2.81
N GLY A 173 2.62 8.10 2.83
CA GLY A 173 1.83 8.44 4.02
C GLY A 173 0.50 7.69 4.01
N GLY A 174 -0.37 8.04 4.96
CA GLY A 174 -1.77 7.58 4.97
C GLY A 174 -2.45 7.88 3.64
N ILE A 175 -3.46 7.07 3.30
CA ILE A 175 -4.18 7.20 2.03
C ILE A 175 -4.80 8.61 1.87
N ASP A 176 -5.11 9.26 2.98
CA ASP A 176 -5.72 10.57 3.16
C ASP A 176 -4.71 11.75 3.19
N HIS A 177 -3.41 11.46 3.13
CA HIS A 177 -2.38 12.50 3.15
C HIS A 177 -1.77 12.72 1.76
N ILE A 178 -2.33 13.65 1.01
CA ILE A 178 -1.87 14.00 -0.33
C ILE A 178 -0.57 14.80 -0.24
N TYR A 179 0.50 14.25 -0.83
CA TYR A 179 1.78 14.94 -0.93
C TYR A 179 2.45 14.63 -2.28
N PRO A 180 2.81 15.66 -3.07
CA PRO A 180 2.65 17.10 -2.80
C PRO A 180 1.18 17.56 -2.90
N SER A 181 0.79 18.61 -2.16
CA SER A 181 -0.58 19.17 -2.22
C SER A 181 -0.97 19.72 -3.60
N GLN A 182 0.02 20.06 -4.43
CA GLN A 182 -0.22 20.47 -5.82
C GLN A 182 -0.88 19.35 -6.66
N HIS A 183 -0.79 18.10 -6.20
CA HIS A 183 -1.37 16.94 -6.87
C HIS A 183 -2.79 16.60 -6.39
N ASP A 184 -3.46 17.45 -5.60
CA ASP A 184 -4.83 17.16 -5.11
C ASP A 184 -5.82 16.80 -6.23
N ARG A 185 -5.78 17.53 -7.36
CA ARG A 185 -6.63 17.23 -8.53
C ARG A 185 -6.25 15.92 -9.21
N LEU A 186 -4.95 15.64 -9.31
CA LEU A 186 -4.45 14.40 -9.91
C LEU A 186 -4.79 13.20 -9.02
N TYR A 187 -4.62 13.33 -7.71
CA TYR A 187 -5.04 12.36 -6.71
C TYR A 187 -6.53 12.03 -6.89
N ALA A 188 -7.40 13.04 -6.96
CA ALA A 188 -8.83 12.83 -7.14
C ALA A 188 -9.15 12.11 -8.46
N ALA A 189 -8.45 12.45 -9.55
CA ALA A 189 -8.60 11.76 -10.82
C ALA A 189 -8.15 10.28 -10.76
N VAL A 190 -7.03 9.99 -10.09
CA VAL A 190 -6.55 8.61 -9.88
C VAL A 190 -7.49 7.85 -8.94
N ALA A 191 -8.03 8.47 -7.89
CA ALA A 191 -9.02 7.83 -7.03
C ALA A 191 -10.29 7.44 -7.80
N ALA A 192 -10.72 8.28 -8.76
CA ALA A 192 -11.92 8.05 -9.56
C ALA A 192 -11.74 7.01 -10.68
N LYS A 193 -10.59 7.02 -11.38
CA LYS A 193 -10.36 6.18 -12.57
C LYS A 193 -9.29 5.10 -12.39
N GLY A 194 -8.38 5.31 -11.45
CA GLY A 194 -7.24 4.46 -11.16
C GLY A 194 -7.37 3.74 -9.82
N LEU A 195 -6.21 3.53 -9.19
CA LEU A 195 -6.09 2.94 -7.86
C LEU A 195 -5.02 3.69 -7.06
N ILE A 196 -5.27 3.91 -5.79
CA ILE A 196 -4.30 4.45 -4.85
C ILE A 196 -4.10 3.43 -3.73
N LEU A 197 -2.84 3.17 -3.40
CA LEU A 197 -2.44 2.21 -2.37
C LEU A 197 -1.56 2.89 -1.31
N SER A 198 -1.73 2.48 -0.07
CA SER A 198 -0.81 2.80 1.03
C SER A 198 -0.71 1.65 2.04
N GLU A 199 0.49 1.36 2.54
CA GLU A 199 0.67 0.47 3.70
C GLU A 199 0.56 1.22 5.04
N THR A 200 0.72 2.53 4.98
CA THR A 200 0.86 3.40 6.14
C THR A 200 -0.50 3.65 6.82
N PRO A 201 -0.57 3.81 8.16
CA PRO A 201 -1.84 4.06 8.84
C PRO A 201 -2.57 5.30 8.31
N PHE A 202 -3.91 5.28 8.42
CA PHE A 202 -4.73 6.45 8.13
C PHE A 202 -4.31 7.65 9.01
N GLY A 203 -4.35 8.87 8.46
CA GLY A 203 -3.95 10.10 9.15
C GLY A 203 -2.43 10.29 9.26
N TYR A 204 -1.64 9.32 8.83
CA TYR A 204 -0.19 9.38 8.99
C TYR A 204 0.47 10.29 7.95
N LYS A 205 1.23 11.30 8.40
CA LYS A 205 1.99 12.18 7.53
C LYS A 205 3.37 11.59 7.22
N ALA A 206 3.61 11.31 5.93
CA ALA A 206 4.88 10.74 5.47
C ALA A 206 6.09 11.60 5.84
N GLN A 207 7.15 10.95 6.28
CA GLN A 207 8.47 11.53 6.50
C GLN A 207 9.44 11.07 5.40
N ALA A 208 10.48 11.86 5.14
CA ALA A 208 11.45 11.55 4.08
C ALA A 208 12.05 10.13 4.17
N ARG A 209 12.27 9.66 5.40
CA ARG A 209 12.80 8.31 5.70
C ARG A 209 11.89 7.15 5.30
N GLU A 210 10.64 7.41 4.96
CA GLU A 210 9.64 6.37 4.64
C GLU A 210 9.47 6.13 3.15
N PHE A 211 9.98 7.02 2.30
CA PHE A 211 9.94 6.81 0.85
C PHE A 211 10.63 5.51 0.40
N PRO A 212 11.77 5.07 0.99
CA PRO A 212 12.33 3.74 0.67
C PRO A 212 11.38 2.58 1.02
N ARG A 213 10.63 2.66 2.13
CA ARG A 213 9.64 1.64 2.51
C ARG A 213 8.45 1.61 1.55
N ARG A 214 8.08 2.75 0.96
CA ARG A 214 7.09 2.80 -0.11
C ARG A 214 7.62 2.25 -1.43
N ASN A 215 8.87 2.53 -1.76
CA ASN A 215 9.46 2.12 -3.05
C ASN A 215 9.45 0.61 -3.24
N ARG A 216 9.62 -0.17 -2.17
CA ARG A 216 9.48 -1.64 -2.27
C ARG A 216 8.09 -2.11 -2.70
N ILE A 217 7.04 -1.32 -2.44
CA ILE A 217 5.67 -1.64 -2.86
C ILE A 217 5.51 -1.31 -4.34
N VAL A 218 6.04 -0.17 -4.78
CA VAL A 218 6.13 0.15 -6.21
C VAL A 218 6.86 -0.98 -6.94
N THR A 219 8.04 -1.39 -6.46
CA THR A 219 8.82 -2.49 -7.07
C THR A 219 8.15 -3.85 -6.99
N GLY A 220 7.42 -4.14 -5.92
CA GLY A 220 6.66 -5.38 -5.81
C GLY A 220 5.41 -5.42 -6.68
N LEU A 221 4.99 -4.30 -7.26
CA LEU A 221 3.79 -4.22 -8.09
C LEU A 221 4.10 -4.33 -9.59
N PHE A 222 5.31 -4.67 -10.04
CA PHE A 222 5.64 -4.83 -11.47
C PHE A 222 6.66 -5.94 -11.74
N GLN A 223 6.85 -6.31 -13.02
CA GLN A 223 7.80 -7.35 -13.46
C GLN A 223 9.04 -6.86 -14.28
N GLY A 224 9.17 -5.58 -14.65
CA GLY A 224 10.44 -4.97 -15.10
C GLY A 224 10.54 -3.47 -14.80
N VAL A 225 11.77 -2.97 -14.60
CA VAL A 225 12.14 -1.52 -14.56
C VAL A 225 12.61 -1.09 -15.95
#